data_AF-A0A7W1K968-F1
#
_entry.id   AF-A0A7W1K968-F1
#
_cell.length_a   1.000
_cell.length_b   1.000
_cell.length_c   1.000
_cell.angle_alpha   90.00
_cell.angle_beta   90.00
_cell.angle_gamma   90.00
#
_symmetry.space_group_name_H-M   'P 1'
#
loop_
_entity.id
_entity.type
_entity.pdbx_description
1 polymer ?
#
loop_
_entity_poly.entity_id
_entity_poly.type
_entity_poly.pdbx_seq_one_letter_code
_entity_poly.pdbx_strand_id
1 'polypeptide(L)' 'MKANRTHRLLHTRSSRMPARMDPARIDHIEVVEVASGEVVLFWDLPAPEAAKRARRVREDLNLLDEPEFLRRWGGE' A
#
# COMPACT_ATOMS: atom_id res chain seq x y z
N MET A 1 10.83 -9.16 13.08
CA MET A 1 9.64 -8.42 13.60
C MET A 1 8.68 -8.28 12.44
N LYS A 2 7.38 -8.57 12.66
CA LYS A 2 6.38 -8.43 11.59
C LYS A 2 6.31 -7.00 11.07
N ALA A 3 6.25 -6.87 9.74
CA ALA A 3 6.29 -5.58 9.07
C ALA A 3 5.12 -4.67 9.49
N ASN A 4 3.95 -5.23 9.80
CA ASN A 4 2.79 -4.47 10.30
C ASN A 4 3.02 -3.73 11.64
N ARG A 5 4.12 -4.01 12.37
CA ARG A 5 4.45 -3.30 13.62
C ARG A 5 5.25 -2.03 13.37
N THR A 6 6.03 -2.00 12.29
CA THR A 6 6.93 -0.90 11.93
C THR A 6 6.44 -0.13 10.71
N HIS A 7 5.50 -0.70 9.95
CA HIS A 7 5.00 -0.11 8.72
C HIS A 7 3.47 -0.08 8.70
N ARG A 8 2.92 0.97 8.08
CA ARG A 8 1.49 1.16 7.90
C ARG A 8 1.16 1.41 6.44
N LEU A 9 0.11 0.75 5.96
CA LEU A 9 -0.49 1.02 4.65
C LEU A 9 -1.51 2.15 4.74
N LEU A 10 -1.35 3.16 3.88
CA LEU A 10 -2.34 4.19 3.60
C LEU A 10 -2.86 4.02 2.17
N HIS A 11 -4.16 4.22 2.00
CA HIS A 11 -4.82 4.19 0.70
C HIS A 11 -5.69 5.44 0.59
N THR A 12 -5.20 6.41 -0.15
CA THR A 12 -5.88 7.69 -0.38
C THR A 12 -6.66 7.58 -1.67
N ARG A 13 -7.98 7.67 -1.54
CA ARG A 13 -8.91 7.60 -2.67
C ARG A 13 -9.25 9.01 -3.14
N SER A 14 -9.09 9.27 -4.43
CA SER A 14 -9.42 10.58 -5.02
C SER A 14 -10.93 10.89 -5.06
N SER A 15 -11.77 9.88 -4.80
CA SER A 15 -13.23 10.02 -4.70
C SER A 15 -13.81 8.96 -3.77
N ARG A 16 -15.00 9.25 -3.20
CA ARG A 16 -15.75 8.29 -2.37
C ARG A 16 -16.49 7.23 -3.20
N MET A 17 -16.57 7.39 -4.52
CA MET A 17 -17.23 6.41 -5.39
C MET A 17 -16.54 5.04 -5.33
N PRO A 18 -17.29 3.93 -5.45
CA PRO A 18 -16.70 2.61 -5.60
C PRO A 18 -15.79 2.57 -6.85
N ALA A 19 -14.63 1.92 -6.75
CA ALA A 19 -13.66 1.83 -7.86
C ALA A 19 -14.26 1.29 -9.17
N ARG A 20 -15.26 0.41 -9.08
CA ARG A 20 -16.01 -0.15 -10.21
C ARG A 20 -16.89 0.86 -10.96
N MET A 21 -17.27 1.96 -10.32
CA MET A 21 -18.09 3.02 -10.92
C MET A 21 -17.25 4.17 -11.48
N ASP A 22 -15.97 4.26 -11.10
CA ASP A 22 -15.03 5.24 -11.60
C ASP A 22 -13.64 4.60 -11.77
N PRO A 23 -13.49 3.73 -12.80
CA PRO A 23 -12.29 2.92 -12.99
C PRO A 23 -11.08 3.73 -13.47
N ALA A 24 -11.31 4.91 -14.06
CA ALA A 24 -10.25 5.81 -14.55
C ALA A 24 -9.63 6.66 -13.45
N ARG A 25 -10.25 6.71 -12.26
CA ARG A 25 -9.72 7.41 -11.10
C ARG A 25 -8.37 6.85 -10.68
N ILE A 26 -7.43 7.74 -10.39
CA ILE A 26 -6.15 7.37 -9.79
C ILE A 26 -6.26 7.45 -8.27
N ASP A 27 -5.90 6.36 -7.61
CA ASP A 27 -5.77 6.27 -6.15
C ASP A 27 -4.29 6.17 -5.78
N HIS A 28 -3.95 6.74 -4.63
CA HIS A 28 -2.60 6.74 -4.09
C HIS A 28 -2.46 5.67 -3.00
N ILE A 29 -1.39 4.91 -3.05
CA ILE A 29 -1.04 3.92 -2.02
C ILE A 29 0.33 4.28 -1.46
N GLU A 30 0.40 4.38 -0.15
CA GLU A 30 1.64 4.67 0.57
C GLU A 30 1.87 3.57 1.61
N VAL A 31 3.13 3.15 1.76
CA VAL A 31 3.58 2.43 2.95
C VAL A 31 4.49 3.37 3.70
N VAL A 32 4.13 3.65 4.95
CA VAL A 32 4.87 4.55 5.81
C VAL A 32 5.53 3.79 6.96
N GLU A 33 6.77 4.13 7.27
CA GLU A 33 7.41 3.71 8.51
C GLU A 33 6.75 4.44 9.68
N VAL A 34 6.34 3.69 10.70
CA VAL A 34 5.57 4.21 11.84
C VAL A 34 6.42 5.11 12.74
N ALA A 35 7.72 4.84 12.86
CA ALA A 35 8.60 5.59 13.78
C ALA A 35 8.96 6.98 13.23
N SER A 36 9.29 7.07 11.94
CA SER A 36 9.69 8.31 11.28
C SER A 36 8.51 9.05 10.60
N GLY A 37 7.47 8.31 10.21
CA GLY A 37 6.42 8.82 9.33
C GLY A 37 6.84 8.89 7.86
N GLU A 38 8.01 8.35 7.49
CA GLU A 38 8.54 8.39 6.14
C GLU A 38 7.81 7.41 5.21
N VAL A 39 7.50 7.86 3.98
CA VAL A 39 6.95 6.99 2.93
C VAL A 39 8.08 6.18 2.32
N VAL A 40 8.09 4.87 2.56
CA VAL A 40 9.10 3.94 2.03
C VAL A 40 8.70 3.30 0.72
N LEU A 41 7.40 3.24 0.42
CA LEU A 41 6.86 2.74 -0.85
C LEU A 41 5.66 3.56 -1.27
N PHE A 42 5.55 3.83 -2.57
CA PHE A 42 4.49 4.66 -3.14
C PHE A 42 4.03 4.13 -4.49
N TRP A 43 2.72 4.16 -4.74
CA TRP A 43 2.13 3.83 -6.03
C TRP A 43 0.94 4.71 -6.38
N ASP A 44 0.89 5.14 -7.64
CA ASP A 44 -0.25 5.76 -8.30
C ASP A 44 -0.86 4.79 -9.30
N LEU A 45 -2.10 4.37 -9.06
CA LEU A 45 -2.74 3.34 -9.87
C LEU A 45 -4.22 3.65 -10.11
N PRO A 46 -4.79 3.15 -11.23
CA PRO A 46 -6.24 3.12 -11.40
C PRO A 46 -6.92 2.44 -10.21
N ALA A 47 -8.04 2.99 -9.74
CA ALA A 47 -8.76 2.56 -8.54
C ALA A 47 -8.95 1.04 -8.40
N PRO A 48 -9.31 0.25 -9.44
CA PRO A 48 -9.41 -1.20 -9.31
C PRO A 48 -8.06 -1.88 -9.05
N GLU A 49 -6.99 -1.43 -9.69
CA GLU A 49 -5.64 -1.97 -9.49
C GLU A 49 -5.07 -1.53 -8.14
N ALA A 50 -5.32 -0.28 -7.74
CA ALA A 50 -4.97 0.22 -6.42
C ALA A 50 -5.61 -0.63 -5.31
N ALA A 51 -6.92 -0.92 -5.40
CA ALA A 51 -7.61 -1.75 -4.42
C ALA A 51 -7.00 -3.16 -4.32
N LYS A 52 -6.64 -3.78 -5.45
CA LYS A 52 -5.97 -5.09 -5.49
C LYS A 52 -4.57 -5.03 -4.87
N ARG A 53 -3.77 -4.01 -5.21
CA ARG A 53 -2.41 -3.86 -4.69
C ARG A 53 -2.42 -3.55 -3.19
N ALA A 54 -3.27 -2.64 -2.73
CA ALA A 54 -3.45 -2.33 -1.31
C ALA A 54 -3.82 -3.57 -0.48
N ARG A 55 -4.69 -4.44 -1.02
CA ARG A 55 -5.02 -5.72 -0.37
C ARG A 55 -3.78 -6.61 -0.24
N ARG A 56 -3.04 -6.85 -1.33
CA ARG A 56 -1.85 -7.70 -1.33
C ARG A 56 -0.76 -7.17 -0.39
N VAL A 57 -0.50 -5.86 -0.42
CA VAL A 57 0.46 -5.21 0.48
C VAL A 57 0.04 -5.39 1.93
N ARG A 58 -1.25 -5.25 2.25
CA ARG A 58 -1.75 -5.50 3.61
C ARG A 58 -1.61 -6.95 4.04
N GLU A 59 -1.87 -7.91 3.17
CA GLU A 59 -1.66 -9.33 3.45
C GLU A 59 -0.18 -9.59 3.75
N ASP A 60 0.73 -9.09 2.91
CA ASP A 60 2.18 -9.25 3.09
C ASP A 60 2.71 -8.53 4.34
N LEU A 61 2.21 -7.34 4.69
CA LEU A 61 2.57 -6.65 5.93
C LEU A 61 2.28 -7.51 7.18
N ASN A 62 1.20 -8.29 7.15
CA ASN A 62 0.80 -9.15 8.27
C ASN A 62 1.55 -10.49 8.29
N LEU A 63 1.94 -11.00 7.11
CA LEU A 63 2.57 -12.31 6.96
C LEU A 63 4.10 -12.24 7.08
N LEU A 64 4.72 -11.23 6.49
CA LEU A 64 6.17 -11.12 6.36
C LEU A 64 6.79 -10.34 7.52
N ASP A 65 8.05 -10.66 7.80
CA ASP A 65 8.89 -9.81 8.62
C ASP A 65 9.38 -8.61 7.80
N GLU A 66 9.71 -7.50 8.45
CA GLU A 66 10.12 -6.24 7.83
C GLU A 66 11.15 -6.38 6.68
N PRO A 67 12.31 -7.03 6.86
CA PRO A 67 13.29 -7.14 5.79
C PRO A 67 12.79 -7.96 4.59
N GLU A 68 11.91 -8.94 4.82
CA GLU A 68 11.32 -9.73 3.74
C GLU A 68 10.27 -8.93 2.97
N PHE A 69 9.48 -8.13 3.69
CA PHE A 69 8.50 -7.22 3.11
C PHE A 69 9.18 -6.19 2.20
N LEU A 70 10.22 -5.51 2.70
CA LEU A 70 10.96 -4.50 1.93
C LEU A 70 11.67 -5.13 0.72
N ARG A 71 12.27 -6.32 0.87
CA ARG A 71 12.88 -7.03 -0.27
C ARG A 71 11.85 -7.39 -1.34
N ARG A 72 10.62 -7.74 -0.95
CA ARG A 72 9.56 -8.12 -1.89
C ARG A 72 8.99 -6.94 -2.66
N TRP A 73 8.88 -5.77 -2.02
CA TRP A 73 8.15 -4.62 -2.57
C TRP A 73 9.03 -3.42 -2.96
N GLY A 74 10.24 -3.31 -2.43
CA GLY A 74 11.18 -2.21 -2.69
C GLY A 74 12.22 -2.49 -3.77
N GLY A 75 12.03 -3.54 -4.57
CA GLY A 75 12.99 -4.00 -5.59
C GLY A 75 12.62 -3.66 -7.03
N GLU A 76 11.87 -2.57 -7.28
CA GLU A 76 11.67 -2.06 -8.66
C GLU A 76 12.66 -0.95 -9.01
#